data_AF-A0A420D8R5-F1
#
_entry.id   AF-A0A420D8R5-F1
#
_cell.length_a   1.000
_cell.length_b   1.000
_cell.length_c   1.000
_cell.angle_alpha   90.00
_cell.angle_beta   90.00
_cell.angle_gamma   90.00
#
_symmetry.space_group_name_H-M   'P 1'
#
loop_
_entity.id
_entity.type
_entity.pdbx_description
1 polymer ?
#
loop_
_entity_poly.entity_id
_entity_poly.type
_entity_poly.pdbx_seq_one_letter_code
_entity_poly.pdbx_strand_id
1 'polypeptide(L)' 'MKRIIINYLKDNVKNNGRQSGVFIDRLSEELNIPTSDLLGVLVELEKDDQLTIHQGINGPMIYLK' A
#
# COMPACT_ATOMS: atom_id res chain seq x y z
N MET A 1 -4.61 12.28 -2.35
CA MET A 1 -3.55 11.31 -2.01
C MET A 1 -4.01 9.86 -2.13
N LYS A 2 -5.13 9.44 -1.51
CA LYS A 2 -5.74 8.09 -1.66
C LYS A 2 -5.71 7.52 -3.09
N ARG A 3 -6.16 8.30 -4.08
CA ARG A 3 -6.22 7.89 -5.50
C ARG A 3 -4.84 7.52 -6.08
N ILE A 4 -3.77 8.22 -5.69
CA ILE A 4 -2.42 7.94 -6.19
C ILE A 4 -1.92 6.60 -5.65
N ILE A 5 -2.09 6.38 -4.34
CA ILE A 5 -1.73 5.12 -3.68
C ILE A 5 -2.49 3.95 -4.28
N ILE A 6 -3.82 4.06 -4.42
CA ILE A 6 -4.63 3.00 -5.01
C ILE A 6 -4.24 2.71 -6.46
N ASN A 7 -3.98 3.74 -7.27
CA ASN A 7 -3.54 3.53 -8.65
C ASN A 7 -2.19 2.80 -8.70
N TYR A 8 -1.22 3.24 -7.89
CA TYR A 8 0.09 2.56 -7.80
C TYR A 8 -0.07 1.09 -7.40
N LEU A 9 -0.86 0.80 -6.37
CA LEU A 9 -1.10 -0.57 -5.92
C LEU A 9 -1.79 -1.41 -7.00
N LYS A 10 -2.75 -0.83 -7.74
CA LYS A 10 -3.43 -1.52 -8.86
C LYS A 10 -2.46 -1.85 -9.99
N ASP A 11 -1.57 -0.93 -10.33
CA ASP A 11 -0.54 -1.15 -11.34
C ASP A 11 0.47 -2.21 -10.88
N ASN A 12 0.83 -2.21 -9.60
CA ASN A 12 1.70 -3.24 -9.01
C ASN A 12 1.09 -4.64 -9.14
N VAL A 13 -0.19 -4.79 -8.76
CA VAL A 13 -0.96 -6.05 -8.90
C VAL A 13 -1.09 -6.47 -10.36
N LYS A 14 -1.31 -5.53 -11.28
CA LYS A 14 -1.40 -5.81 -12.71
C LYS A 14 -0.08 -6.37 -13.27
N ASN A 15 1.06 -5.87 -12.79
CA ASN A 15 2.37 -6.23 -13.29
C ASN A 15 2.96 -7.48 -12.61
N ASN A 16 2.61 -7.76 -11.35
CA ASN A 16 3.25 -8.81 -10.54
C ASN A 16 2.25 -9.87 -10.02
N GLY A 17 0.95 -9.69 -10.24
CA GLY A 17 -0.12 -10.60 -9.80
C GLY A 17 -0.77 -10.19 -8.47
N ARG A 18 -1.97 -10.72 -8.19
CA ARG A 18 -2.78 -10.38 -7.00
C ARG A 18 -2.11 -10.65 -5.64
N GLN A 19 -1.11 -11.53 -5.60
CA GLN A 19 -0.42 -11.89 -4.36
C GLN A 19 0.80 -11.00 -4.08
N SER A 20 1.14 -10.05 -4.98
CA SER A 20 2.26 -9.14 -4.74
C SER A 20 1.82 -8.02 -3.80
N GLY A 21 1.98 -8.25 -2.51
CA GLY A 21 1.90 -7.18 -1.53
C GLY A 21 3.02 -6.16 -1.73
N VAL A 22 2.78 -4.92 -1.32
CA VAL A 22 3.77 -3.84 -1.39
C VAL A 22 4.15 -3.44 0.03
N PHE A 23 5.45 -3.45 0.33
CA PHE A 23 5.91 -2.95 1.63
C PHE A 23 5.68 -1.44 1.77
N ILE A 24 5.33 -1.00 2.98
CA ILE A 24 5.02 0.42 3.24
C ILE A 24 6.23 1.32 2.98
N ASP A 25 7.43 0.86 3.35
CA ASP A 25 8.70 1.57 3.11
C ASP A 25 8.97 1.77 1.61
N ARG A 26 8.81 0.72 0.81
CA ARG A 26 8.93 0.79 -0.65
C ARG A 26 7.90 1.76 -1.24
N LEU A 27 6.65 1.69 -0.78
CA LEU A 27 5.61 2.62 -1.25
C LEU A 27 5.94 4.07 -0.90
N SER A 28 6.50 4.31 0.29
CA SER A 28 6.96 5.62 0.77
C SER A 28 8.07 6.16 -0.13
N GLU A 29 9.06 5.34 -0.47
CA GLU A 29 10.17 5.69 -1.38
C GLU A 29 9.68 5.98 -2.80
N GLU A 30 8.90 5.07 -3.39
CA GLU A 30 8.46 5.16 -4.79
C GLU A 30 7.52 6.34 -5.04
N LEU A 31 6.69 6.70 -4.06
CA LEU A 31 5.80 7.86 -4.14
C LEU A 31 6.43 9.14 -3.60
N ASN A 32 7.62 9.06 -3.01
CA ASN A 32 8.28 10.15 -2.30
C ASN A 32 7.34 10.81 -1.26
N ILE A 33 6.66 9.98 -0.46
CA ILE A 33 5.73 10.40 0.60
C ILE A 33 6.29 9.89 1.93
N PRO A 34 6.44 10.74 2.98
CA PRO A 34 6.86 10.28 4.29
C PRO A 34 5.97 9.16 4.84
N THR A 35 6.59 8.16 5.48
CA THR A 35 5.85 7.02 6.04
C THR A 35 4.75 7.45 7.01
N SER A 36 4.97 8.50 7.81
CA SER A 36 3.97 9.05 8.74
C SER A 36 2.68 9.48 8.04
N ASP A 37 2.82 10.17 6.91
CA ASP A 37 1.70 10.69 6.13
C ASP A 37 0.99 9.55 5.38
N LEU A 38 1.80 8.59 4.90
CA LEU A 38 1.31 7.40 4.23
C LEU A 38 0.46 6.54 5.17
N LEU A 39 0.89 6.33 6.42
CA LEU A 39 0.16 5.54 7.40
C LEU A 39 -1.25 6.07 7.66
N GLY A 40 -1.42 7.40 7.79
CA GLY A 40 -2.74 8.00 7.96
C GLY A 40 -3.69 7.63 6.82
N VAL A 41 -3.21 7.75 5.58
CA VAL A 41 -4.01 7.43 4.39
C VAL A 41 -4.28 5.93 4.26
N LEU A 42 -3.29 5.08 4.58
CA LEU A 42 -3.44 3.63 4.52
C LEU A 42 -4.47 3.11 5.54
N VAL A 43 -4.47 3.66 6.76
CA VAL A 43 -5.46 3.33 7.79
C VAL A 43 -6.87 3.71 7.35
N GLU A 44 -7.04 4.87 6.71
CA GLU A 44 -8.34 5.23 6.15
C GLU A 44 -8.78 4.28 5.03
N LEU A 45 -7.87 3.89 4.13
CA LEU A 45 -8.18 2.95 3.05
C LEU A 45 -8.50 1.54 3.55
N GLU A 46 -7.87 1.11 4.65
CA GLU A 46 -8.20 -0.15 5.31
C GLU A 46 -9.60 -0.10 5.94
N LYS A 47 -9.96 1.01 6.59
CA LYS A 47 -11.32 1.23 7.12
C LYS A 47 -12.38 1.29 6.01
N ASP A 48 -12.02 1.84 4.85
CA ASP A 48 -12.86 1.88 3.64
C ASP A 48 -12.93 0.53 2.90
N ASP A 49 -12.36 -0.55 3.48
CA ASP A 49 -12.31 -1.90 2.95
C ASP A 49 -11.64 -2.02 1.55
N GLN A 50 -10.76 -1.07 1.21
CA GLN A 50 -10.07 -1.04 -0.09
C GLN A 50 -8.77 -1.87 -0.11
N LEU A 51 -8.16 -2.05 1.06
CA LEU A 51 -6.91 -2.78 1.23
C LEU A 51 -6.85 -3.47 2.59
N THR A 52 -5.81 -4.27 2.80
CA THR A 52 -5.44 -4.84 4.11
C THR A 52 -3.94 -4.65 4.34
N ILE A 53 -3.54 -4.45 5.60
CA ILE A 53 -2.14 -4.32 5.99
C ILE A 53 -1.77 -5.53 6.86
N HIS A 54 -0.80 -6.32 6.40
CA HIS A 54 -0.32 -7.49 7.14
C HIS A 54 1.12 -7.26 7.62
N GLN A 55 1.44 -7.75 8.81
CA GLN A 55 2.83 -7.78 9.29
C GLN A 55 3.58 -8.94 8.64
N GLY A 56 4.49 -8.63 7.71
CA GLY A 56 5.42 -9.59 7.11
C GLY A 56 6.71 -9.74 7.93
N ILE A 57 7.53 -10.73 7.56
CA ILE A 57 8.83 -11.02 8.19
C ILE A 57 9.77 -9.81 8.08
N ASN A 58 9.69 -9.07 6.97
CA ASN A 58 10.56 -7.93 6.68
C ASN A 58 9.88 -6.56 6.89
N GLY A 59 8.66 -6.54 7.45
CA GLY A 59 7.91 -5.31 7.69
C GLY A 59 6.45 -5.37 7.22
N PRO A 60 5.68 -4.29 7.43
CA PRO A 60 4.28 -4.23 7.06
C PRO A 60 4.09 -4.17 5.54
N MET A 61 3.16 -4.98 5.04
CA MET A 61 2.83 -5.13 3.63
C MET A 61 1.36 -4.79 3.38
N ILE A 62 1.12 -4.12 2.26
CA ILE A 62 -0.20 -3.69 1.80
C ILE A 62 -0.66 -4.63 0.69
N TYR A 63 -1.89 -5.10 0.79
CA TYR A 63 -2.56 -5.87 -0.25
C TYR A 63 -3.88 -5.20 -0.63
N LEU A 64 -4.14 -5.06 -1.93
CA LEU A 64 -5.46 -4.64 -2.41
C LEU A 64 -6.47 -5.77 -2.22
N LYS A 65 -7.70 -5.41 -1.87
CA LYS A 65 -8.84 -6.34 -1.84
C LYS A 65 -9.49 -6.49 -3.22
#